data_AF-A0A542UW72-F1
#
_entry.id   AF-A0A542UW72-F1
#
_cell.length_a   1.000
_cell.length_b   1.000
_cell.length_c   1.000
_cell.angle_alpha   90.00
_cell.angle_beta   90.00
_cell.angle_gamma   90.00
#
_symmetry.space_group_name_H-M   'P 1'
#
loop_
_entity.id
_entity.type
_entity.pdbx_description
1 polymer ?
#
loop_
_entity_poly.entity_id
_entity_poly.type
_entity_poly.pdbx_seq_one_letter_code
_entity_poly.pdbx_strand_id
1 'polypeptide(L)'
;MRSLPRPVATTPGTSLRPPVRTAARTSGRAVGLALALALAVTGCTGGDDEAEAGVDPSTQDWPAAVDPATAEGDVWVVWTAVAEDGDQAAVDAAVAELRTAGYADAAPLDPACQEGTGEVLGGVTGIDDPTAVGVAFASAEDAGVFDTRFAGTTVSLTSGPWTCD
;
A
#
# COMPACT_ATOMS: atom_id res chain seq x y z
N MET A 1 -37.14 -3.65 -52.80
CA MET A 1 -37.12 -5.10 -52.53
C MET A 1 -36.69 -5.30 -51.10
N ARG A 2 -37.61 -5.79 -50.27
CA ARG A 2 -37.43 -6.06 -48.84
C ARG A 2 -36.88 -7.49 -48.69
N SER A 3 -35.77 -7.66 -47.98
CA SER A 3 -35.36 -8.97 -47.43
C SER A 3 -35.03 -8.79 -45.95
N LEU A 4 -35.68 -9.66 -45.17
CA LEU A 4 -35.87 -9.60 -43.72
C LEU A 4 -34.64 -10.10 -42.94
N PRO A 5 -34.50 -9.70 -41.66
CA PRO A 5 -33.48 -10.22 -40.74
C PRO A 5 -33.76 -11.67 -40.33
N ARG A 6 -32.69 -12.45 -40.14
CA ARG A 6 -32.72 -13.81 -39.57
C ARG A 6 -32.65 -13.75 -38.04
N PRO A 7 -33.59 -14.36 -37.31
CA PRO A 7 -33.47 -14.63 -35.87
C PRO A 7 -32.71 -15.94 -35.64
N VAL A 8 -31.78 -15.97 -34.67
CA VAL A 8 -31.18 -17.20 -34.14
C VAL A 8 -31.51 -17.30 -32.64
N ALA A 9 -31.86 -18.52 -32.28
CA ALA A 9 -32.61 -18.96 -31.13
C ALA A 9 -31.91 -18.79 -29.77
N THR A 10 -32.73 -18.39 -28.80
CA THR A 10 -32.57 -18.60 -27.37
C THR A 10 -32.63 -20.08 -27.01
N THR A 11 -31.65 -20.58 -26.26
CA THR A 11 -31.71 -21.91 -25.63
C THR A 11 -31.83 -21.74 -24.12
N PRO A 12 -32.94 -22.18 -23.47
CA PRO A 12 -33.05 -22.23 -22.01
C PRO A 12 -32.41 -23.52 -21.49
N GLY A 13 -31.24 -23.40 -20.85
CA GLY A 13 -30.59 -24.48 -20.11
C GLY A 13 -31.11 -24.55 -18.68
N THR A 14 -32.07 -25.44 -18.45
CA THR A 14 -32.61 -25.81 -17.15
C THR A 14 -31.56 -26.47 -16.25
N SER A 15 -31.40 -25.90 -15.06
CA SER A 15 -31.24 -26.52 -13.73
C SER A 15 -30.33 -27.74 -13.58
N LEU A 16 -29.36 -27.66 -12.67
CA LEU A 16 -29.02 -28.74 -11.73
C LEU A 16 -28.28 -28.16 -10.52
N ARG A 17 -29.01 -27.96 -9.42
CA ARG A 17 -28.46 -27.71 -8.08
C ARG A 17 -28.40 -29.04 -7.34
N PRO A 18 -27.23 -29.46 -6.82
CA PRO A 18 -27.21 -30.37 -5.69
C PRO A 18 -26.18 -29.91 -4.63
N PRO A 19 -26.11 -30.59 -3.47
CA PRO A 19 -26.62 -30.13 -2.19
C PRO A 19 -25.61 -29.37 -1.32
N VAL A 20 -26.17 -28.63 -0.37
CA VAL A 20 -25.54 -28.10 0.84
C VAL A 20 -24.74 -29.21 1.54
N ARG A 21 -23.43 -29.05 1.64
CA ARG A 21 -22.61 -29.83 2.56
C ARG A 21 -22.53 -29.10 3.90
N THR A 22 -23.47 -29.43 4.77
CA THR A 22 -23.36 -29.19 6.22
C THR A 22 -22.35 -30.20 6.76
N ALA A 23 -21.12 -29.77 7.06
CA ALA A 23 -20.20 -30.57 7.88
C ALA A 23 -20.36 -30.13 9.33
N ALA A 24 -20.90 -31.04 10.14
CA ALA A 24 -21.09 -30.90 11.56
C ALA A 24 -19.77 -30.99 12.33
N ARG A 25 -19.63 -30.09 13.31
CA ARG A 25 -19.01 -30.23 14.63
C ARG A 25 -18.09 -31.43 14.83
N THR A 26 -16.81 -31.13 15.08
CA THR A 26 -16.01 -31.88 16.05
C THR A 26 -15.64 -30.97 17.21
N SER A 27 -16.20 -31.31 18.36
CA SER A 27 -15.82 -30.79 19.67
C SER A 27 -14.41 -31.29 20.01
N GLY A 28 -13.44 -30.39 19.99
CA GLY A 28 -12.15 -30.57 20.68
C GLY A 28 -12.22 -29.88 22.03
N ARG A 29 -12.18 -30.67 23.10
CA ARG A 29 -12.24 -30.23 24.49
C ARG A 29 -11.14 -29.22 24.84
N ALA A 30 -11.54 -28.25 25.65
CA ALA A 30 -10.67 -27.36 26.41
C ALA A 30 -9.70 -28.13 27.33
N VAL A 31 -8.41 -27.79 27.21
CA VAL A 31 -7.39 -27.77 28.26
C VAL A 31 -6.54 -26.55 27.86
N GLY A 32 -6.60 -25.40 28.52
CA GLY A 32 -6.23 -25.25 29.92
C GLY A 32 -4.74 -24.99 30.00
N LEU A 33 -4.28 -23.79 29.61
CA LEU A 33 -3.13 -23.15 30.24
C LEU A 33 -3.34 -21.63 30.16
N ALA A 34 -3.87 -21.09 31.26
CA ALA A 34 -3.73 -19.70 31.57
C ALA A 34 -2.24 -19.41 31.77
N LEU A 35 -1.65 -18.67 30.83
CA LEU A 35 -0.41 -17.95 31.09
C LEU A 35 -0.74 -16.46 31.06
N ALA A 36 -1.27 -16.00 32.19
CA ALA A 36 -1.18 -14.60 32.56
C ALA A 36 0.30 -14.31 32.82
N LEU A 37 0.99 -13.74 31.83
CA LEU A 37 2.21 -12.98 32.07
C LEU A 37 2.05 -11.58 31.50
N ALA A 38 1.69 -10.70 32.44
CA ALA A 38 2.11 -9.32 32.57
C ALA A 38 2.18 -8.51 31.27
N LEU A 39 1.11 -7.74 31.02
CA LEU A 39 1.28 -6.40 30.49
C LEU A 39 2.25 -5.66 31.42
N ALA A 40 3.52 -5.56 31.00
CA ALA A 40 4.45 -4.59 31.55
C ALA A 40 4.05 -3.21 31.03
N VAL A 41 2.92 -2.70 31.54
CA VAL A 41 2.72 -1.26 31.70
C VAL A 41 3.69 -0.82 32.78
N THR A 42 4.96 -0.62 32.42
CA THR A 42 5.91 0.13 33.24
C THR A 42 5.59 1.61 33.12
N GLY A 43 4.46 1.99 33.72
CA GLY A 43 4.23 3.35 34.17
C GLY A 43 4.61 3.45 35.65
N CYS A 44 5.56 4.33 35.94
CA CYS A 44 5.69 5.08 37.19
C CYS A 44 6.31 4.40 38.43
N THR A 45 7.64 4.48 38.54
CA THR A 45 8.34 4.94 39.76
C THR A 45 9.48 5.86 39.28
N GLY A 46 9.32 7.18 39.24
CA GLY A 46 9.69 8.00 40.39
C GLY A 46 11.21 7.99 40.60
N GLY A 47 11.95 8.79 39.83
CA GLY A 47 13.39 8.97 40.01
C GLY A 47 14.05 9.68 38.83
N ASP A 48 14.30 10.97 39.02
CA ASP A 48 15.23 11.85 38.31
C ASP A 48 14.97 12.17 36.82
N ASP A 49 15.10 13.46 36.54
CA ASP A 49 14.92 14.18 35.29
C ASP A 49 15.71 13.59 34.11
N GLU A 50 15.15 12.59 33.44
CA GLU A 50 15.47 12.32 32.04
C GLU A 50 14.15 12.38 31.29
N ALA A 51 13.86 13.57 30.75
CA ALA A 51 12.92 13.69 29.67
C ALA A 51 13.32 12.65 28.63
N GLU A 52 12.49 11.61 28.47
CA GLU A 52 12.31 10.96 27.18
C GLU A 52 11.94 12.10 26.23
N ALA A 53 12.97 12.76 25.71
CA ALA A 53 12.87 13.71 24.65
C ALA A 53 12.39 12.87 23.47
N GLY A 54 11.08 12.65 23.41
CA GLY A 54 10.42 12.10 22.25
C GLY A 54 10.99 12.88 21.09
N VAL A 55 11.84 12.22 20.32
CA VAL A 55 12.62 12.90 19.29
C VAL A 55 11.57 13.46 18.36
N ASP A 56 11.48 14.79 18.31
CA ASP A 56 10.52 15.45 17.46
C ASP A 56 10.88 15.02 16.02
N PRO A 57 10.03 14.22 15.36
CA PRO A 57 10.34 13.69 14.04
C PRO A 57 10.50 14.83 13.02
N SER A 58 10.01 16.04 13.31
CA SER A 58 10.24 17.22 12.46
C SER A 58 11.67 17.75 12.48
N THR A 59 12.51 17.30 13.43
CA THR A 59 13.91 17.73 13.61
C THR A 59 14.95 16.74 13.09
N GLN A 60 14.55 15.51 12.74
CA GLN A 60 15.45 14.54 12.11
C GLN A 60 15.69 14.89 10.64
N ASP A 61 16.72 14.34 10.02
CA ASP A 61 16.88 14.38 8.57
C ASP A 61 15.81 13.50 7.90
N TRP A 62 15.39 13.86 6.69
CA TRP A 62 14.50 13.00 5.88
C TRP A 62 15.26 11.74 5.46
N PRO A 63 14.61 10.55 5.44
CA PRO A 63 15.24 9.32 4.98
C PRO A 63 15.66 9.46 3.52
N ALA A 64 16.80 8.87 3.19
CA ALA A 64 17.35 8.92 1.83
C ALA A 64 16.50 8.07 0.88
N ALA A 65 15.97 8.71 -0.16
CA ALA A 65 15.35 7.98 -1.26
C ALA A 65 16.42 7.25 -2.07
N VAL A 66 16.03 6.14 -2.67
CA VAL A 66 16.83 5.42 -3.67
C VAL A 66 16.17 5.52 -5.02
N ASP A 67 16.97 5.39 -6.07
CA ASP A 67 16.45 5.12 -7.40
C ASP A 67 16.09 3.62 -7.47
N PRO A 68 14.81 3.27 -7.62
CA PRO A 68 14.40 1.87 -7.60
C PRO A 68 14.94 1.09 -8.81
N ALA A 69 15.28 1.73 -9.94
CA ALA A 69 15.88 1.08 -11.10
C ALA A 69 17.32 0.61 -10.85
N THR A 70 18.02 1.22 -9.88
CA THR A 70 19.41 0.87 -9.55
C THR A 70 19.57 0.20 -8.19
N ALA A 71 18.48 0.05 -7.44
CA ALA A 71 18.48 -0.57 -6.13
C ALA A 71 18.75 -2.08 -6.23
N GLU A 72 19.54 -2.60 -5.29
CA GLU A 72 19.80 -4.03 -5.19
C GLU A 72 18.70 -4.69 -4.33
N GLY A 73 17.88 -5.53 -4.93
CA GLY A 73 16.87 -6.34 -4.23
C GLY A 73 15.49 -5.69 -4.18
N ASP A 74 14.76 -5.95 -3.09
CA ASP A 74 13.42 -5.40 -2.90
C ASP A 74 13.50 -3.93 -2.49
N VAL A 75 12.57 -3.12 -3.01
CA VAL A 75 12.39 -1.71 -2.63
C VAL A 75 11.05 -1.53 -1.95
N TRP A 76 10.99 -0.56 -1.03
CA TRP A 76 9.76 -0.13 -0.37
C TRP A 76 9.34 1.21 -0.95
N VAL A 77 8.20 1.25 -1.63
CA VAL A 77 7.68 2.46 -2.25
C VAL A 77 6.51 2.99 -1.43
N VAL A 78 6.63 4.23 -0.97
CA VAL A 78 5.53 4.97 -0.35
C VAL A 78 4.88 5.82 -1.43
N TRP A 79 3.66 5.45 -1.82
CA TRP A 79 2.87 6.15 -2.83
C TRP A 79 2.12 7.29 -2.19
N THR A 80 2.38 8.52 -2.63
CA THR A 80 1.84 9.76 -2.05
C THR A 80 0.80 10.44 -2.92
N ALA A 81 0.72 10.09 -4.19
CA ALA A 81 -0.37 10.48 -5.06
C ALA A 81 -0.60 9.43 -6.14
N VAL A 82 -1.86 9.33 -6.58
CA VAL A 82 -2.30 8.46 -7.65
C VAL A 82 -3.27 9.27 -8.50
N ALA A 83 -3.03 9.32 -9.80
CA ALA A 83 -3.79 10.11 -10.74
C ALA A 83 -4.28 9.23 -11.90
N GLU A 84 -5.44 9.58 -12.44
CA GLU A 84 -5.89 9.04 -13.71
C GLU A 84 -4.93 9.45 -14.82
N ASP A 85 -4.77 8.58 -15.83
CA ASP A 85 -3.94 8.89 -16.98
C ASP A 85 -4.40 10.20 -17.66
N GLY A 86 -3.45 11.11 -17.85
CA GLY A 86 -3.70 12.46 -18.38
C GLY A 86 -3.93 13.58 -17.35
N ASP A 87 -4.05 13.29 -16.04
CA ASP A 87 -4.08 14.34 -15.01
C ASP A 87 -2.67 14.76 -14.56
N GLN A 88 -1.95 15.41 -15.47
CA GLN A 88 -0.59 15.88 -15.23
C GLN A 88 -0.52 16.92 -14.11
N ALA A 89 -1.59 17.70 -13.88
CA ALA A 89 -1.58 18.75 -12.88
C ALA A 89 -1.53 18.20 -11.45
N ALA A 90 -2.27 17.12 -11.17
CA ALA A 90 -2.21 16.42 -9.90
C ALA A 90 -0.82 15.80 -9.65
N VAL A 91 -0.25 15.17 -10.68
CA VAL A 91 1.08 14.59 -10.66
C VAL A 91 2.16 15.64 -10.37
N ASP A 92 2.14 16.76 -11.10
CA ASP A 92 3.11 17.85 -10.94
C ASP A 92 3.04 18.47 -9.53
N ALA A 93 1.83 18.62 -8.99
CA ALA A 93 1.62 19.15 -7.64
C ALA A 93 2.22 18.23 -6.57
N ALA A 94 1.97 16.91 -6.66
CA ALA A 94 2.51 15.93 -5.72
C ALA A 94 4.04 15.87 -5.78
N VAL A 95 4.62 15.92 -7.00
CA VAL A 95 6.08 15.98 -7.18
C VAL A 95 6.65 17.26 -6.57
N ALA A 96 5.99 18.41 -6.75
CA ALA A 96 6.44 19.68 -6.15
C ALA A 96 6.43 19.65 -4.61
N GLU A 97 5.45 18.95 -4.01
CA GLU A 97 5.38 18.75 -2.57
C GLU A 97 6.56 17.90 -2.06
N LEU A 98 6.86 16.77 -2.73
CA LEU A 98 8.01 15.93 -2.41
C LEU A 98 9.35 16.69 -2.53
N ARG A 99 9.50 17.52 -3.56
CA ARG A 99 10.69 18.39 -3.71
C ARG A 99 10.81 19.39 -2.57
N THR A 100 9.70 19.94 -2.10
CA THR A 100 9.68 20.84 -0.93
C THR A 100 10.08 20.12 0.35
N ALA A 101 9.75 18.82 0.46
CA ALA A 101 10.18 17.96 1.56
C ALA A 101 11.67 17.54 1.47
N GLY A 102 12.38 17.84 0.38
CA GLY A 102 13.81 17.54 0.22
C GLY A 102 14.14 16.46 -0.81
N TYR A 103 13.13 15.87 -1.44
CA TYR A 103 13.32 14.89 -2.53
C TYR A 103 13.43 15.61 -3.87
N ALA A 104 14.55 16.27 -4.11
CA ALA A 104 14.77 17.11 -5.30
C ALA A 104 14.55 16.36 -6.63
N ASP A 105 14.93 15.08 -6.66
CA ASP A 105 14.83 14.20 -7.83
C ASP A 105 13.50 13.44 -7.90
N ALA A 106 12.50 13.81 -7.08
CA ALA A 106 11.19 13.21 -7.15
C ALA A 106 10.60 13.31 -8.57
N ALA A 107 10.05 12.19 -9.03
CA ALA A 107 9.44 11.99 -10.32
C ALA A 107 8.27 11.01 -10.20
N PRO A 108 7.34 10.99 -11.17
CA PRO A 108 6.33 9.93 -11.24
C PRO A 108 7.00 8.57 -11.42
N LEU A 109 6.43 7.55 -10.78
CA LEU A 109 6.86 6.17 -10.89
C LEU A 109 5.70 5.36 -11.50
N ASP A 110 6.03 4.41 -12.37
CA ASP A 110 5.05 3.51 -12.97
C ASP A 110 4.73 2.35 -12.01
N PRO A 111 3.49 2.22 -11.51
CA PRO A 111 3.08 1.11 -10.65
C PRO A 111 3.30 -0.27 -11.26
N ALA A 112 3.30 -0.40 -12.59
CA ALA A 112 3.53 -1.67 -13.26
C ALA A 112 4.96 -2.21 -13.08
N CYS A 113 5.89 -1.36 -12.65
CA CYS A 113 7.29 -1.72 -12.40
C CYS A 113 7.50 -2.50 -11.10
N GLN A 114 6.46 -2.65 -10.27
CA GLN A 114 6.48 -3.50 -9.09
C GLN A 114 5.24 -4.39 -9.11
N GLU A 115 5.46 -5.71 -9.10
CA GLU A 115 4.38 -6.69 -9.25
C GLU A 115 3.29 -6.50 -8.19
N GLY A 116 2.02 -6.45 -8.63
CA GLY A 116 0.85 -6.33 -7.75
C GLY A 116 0.53 -4.89 -7.31
N THR A 117 1.40 -3.92 -7.57
CA THR A 117 1.19 -2.53 -7.12
C THR A 117 0.04 -1.87 -7.87
N GLY A 118 -0.11 -2.12 -9.17
CA GLY A 118 -1.24 -1.60 -9.96
C GLY A 118 -2.59 -2.04 -9.37
N GLU A 119 -2.74 -3.32 -9.01
CA GLU A 119 -3.95 -3.85 -8.39
C GLU A 119 -4.19 -3.28 -6.99
N VAL A 120 -3.12 -3.06 -6.21
CA VAL A 120 -3.22 -2.44 -4.89
C VAL A 120 -3.69 -0.99 -5.01
N LEU A 121 -3.04 -0.19 -5.86
CA LEU A 121 -3.40 1.22 -6.03
C LEU A 121 -4.80 1.38 -6.62
N GLY A 122 -5.12 0.64 -7.68
CA GLY A 122 -6.46 0.65 -8.27
C GLY A 122 -7.53 0.16 -7.30
N GLY A 123 -7.22 -0.81 -6.43
CA GLY A 123 -8.13 -1.27 -5.38
C GLY A 123 -8.44 -0.21 -4.31
N VAL A 124 -7.48 0.68 -4.01
CA VAL A 124 -7.64 1.76 -3.02
C VAL A 124 -8.29 3.00 -3.63
N THR A 125 -7.94 3.36 -4.86
CA THR A 125 -8.36 4.62 -5.49
C THR A 125 -9.54 4.47 -6.45
N GLY A 126 -9.78 3.26 -6.94
CA GLY A 126 -10.76 2.99 -8.01
C GLY A 126 -10.28 3.39 -9.41
N ILE A 127 -8.98 3.70 -9.57
CA ILE A 127 -8.38 4.09 -10.86
C ILE A 127 -7.74 2.87 -11.51
N ASP A 128 -8.22 2.51 -12.70
CA ASP A 128 -7.57 1.51 -13.55
C ASP A 128 -6.34 2.14 -14.24
N ASP A 129 -5.21 1.43 -14.28
CA ASP A 129 -3.94 1.86 -14.88
C ASP A 129 -3.45 3.27 -14.44
N PRO A 130 -3.22 3.50 -13.13
CA PRO A 130 -2.87 4.83 -12.64
C PRO A 130 -1.44 5.27 -12.96
N THR A 131 -1.25 6.59 -13.11
CA THR A 131 0.06 7.22 -12.91
C THR A 131 0.21 7.55 -11.43
N ALA A 132 1.32 7.16 -10.81
CA ALA A 132 1.52 7.38 -9.39
C ALA A 132 2.80 8.16 -9.10
N VAL A 133 2.80 8.86 -7.98
CA VAL A 133 3.95 9.56 -7.43
C VAL A 133 4.27 8.90 -6.09
N GLY A 134 5.53 8.56 -5.90
CA GLY A 134 5.99 7.91 -4.69
C GLY A 134 7.48 8.09 -4.47
N VAL A 135 7.93 7.65 -3.31
CA VAL A 135 9.34 7.66 -2.92
C VAL A 135 9.76 6.24 -2.59
N ALA A 136 10.83 5.77 -3.23
CA ALA A 136 11.39 4.44 -3.01
C ALA A 136 12.50 4.49 -1.95
N PHE A 137 12.53 3.47 -1.09
CA PHE A 137 13.49 3.29 -0.01
C PHE A 137 14.08 1.88 -0.06
N ALA A 138 15.32 1.75 0.42
CA ALA A 138 16.02 0.47 0.51
C ALA A 138 15.63 -0.35 1.76
N SER A 139 14.81 0.19 2.65
CA SER A 139 14.37 -0.48 3.87
C SER A 139 12.92 -0.13 4.23
N ALA A 140 12.26 -1.04 4.95
CA ALA A 140 10.93 -0.81 5.50
C ALA A 140 10.95 0.27 6.58
N GLU A 141 12.04 0.36 7.34
CA GLU A 141 12.24 1.34 8.39
C GLU A 141 12.25 2.77 7.82
N ASP A 142 13.00 3.01 6.75
CA ASP A 142 13.07 4.33 6.10
C ASP A 142 11.72 4.73 5.49
N ALA A 143 11.04 3.77 4.84
CA ALA A 143 9.70 3.99 4.32
C ALA A 143 8.69 4.33 5.43
N GLY A 144 8.79 3.68 6.59
CA GLY A 144 7.96 3.97 7.76
C GLY A 144 8.24 5.34 8.39
N VAL A 145 9.51 5.77 8.43
CA VAL A 145 9.88 7.12 8.87
C VAL A 145 9.31 8.17 7.92
N PHE A 146 9.43 7.95 6.61
CA PHE A 146 8.83 8.84 5.62
C PHE A 146 7.31 8.91 5.77
N ASP A 147 6.61 7.77 5.83
CA ASP A 147 5.14 7.71 5.98
C ASP A 147 4.65 8.44 7.24
N THR A 148 5.35 8.25 8.36
CA THR A 148 5.00 8.92 9.63
C THR A 148 5.18 10.43 9.54
N ARG A 149 6.19 10.92 8.81
CA ARG A 149 6.53 12.34 8.75
C ARG A 149 5.78 13.08 7.63
N PHE A 150 5.56 12.41 6.51
CA PHE A 150 4.78 12.89 5.36
C PHE A 150 3.30 12.50 5.54
N ALA A 151 2.81 12.51 6.79
CA ALA A 151 1.50 12.01 7.14
C ALA A 151 0.37 12.81 6.48
N GLY A 152 -0.65 12.10 6.00
CA GLY A 152 -1.87 12.67 5.43
C GLY A 152 -1.95 12.64 3.90
N THR A 153 -0.90 12.21 3.21
CA THR A 153 -0.85 12.08 1.74
C THR A 153 -0.50 10.67 1.27
N THR A 154 0.01 9.79 2.14
CA THR A 154 0.24 8.39 1.76
C THR A 154 -1.06 7.70 1.34
N VAL A 155 -1.06 7.20 0.10
CA VAL A 155 -2.12 6.37 -0.47
C VAL A 155 -1.90 4.91 -0.11
N SER A 156 -0.67 4.41 -0.26
CA SER A 156 -0.30 3.04 0.05
C SER A 156 1.21 2.88 0.21
N LEU A 157 1.62 1.77 0.83
CA LEU A 157 3.01 1.31 0.90
C LEU A 157 3.08 -0.09 0.28
N THR A 158 3.96 -0.25 -0.70
CA THR A 158 4.21 -1.53 -1.35
C THR A 158 5.69 -1.92 -1.25
N SER A 159 5.98 -3.21 -1.37
CA SER A 159 7.33 -3.74 -1.29
C SER A 159 7.52 -4.87 -2.29
N GLY A 160 8.71 -4.97 -2.85
CA GLY A 160 9.07 -6.03 -3.79
C GLY A 160 10.13 -5.57 -4.80
N PRO A 161 10.53 -6.46 -5.71
CA PRO A 161 11.53 -6.14 -6.71
C PRO A 161 11.00 -5.09 -7.69
N TRP A 162 11.90 -4.21 -8.15
CA TRP A 162 11.63 -3.27 -9.23
C TRP A 162 12.09 -3.85 -10.57
N THR A 163 11.27 -3.75 -11.61
CA THR A 163 11.52 -4.43 -12.90
C THR A 163 11.74 -3.49 -14.08
N CYS A 164 11.74 -2.17 -13.86
CA CYS A 164 11.93 -1.18 -14.92
C CYS A 164 13.29 -0.46 -14.78
N ASP A 165 13.87 -0.09 -15.92
CA ASP A 165 15.15 0.62 -16.05
C ASP A 165 14.97 2.06 -16.57
#